data_AF-A0A932WDU7-F1
#
_entry.id   AF-A0A932WDU7-F1
#
_cell.length_a   1.000
_cell.length_b   1.000
_cell.length_c   1.000
_cell.angle_alpha   90.00
_cell.angle_beta   90.00
_cell.angle_gamma   90.00
#
_symmetry.space_group_name_H-M   'P 1'
#
loop_
_entity.id
_entity.type
_entity.pdbx_description
1 polymer ?
#
loop_
_entity_poly.entity_id
_entity_poly.type
_entity_poly.pdbx_seq_one_letter_code
_entity_poly.pdbx_strand_id
1 'polypeptide(L)'
;MRATFVFVLVVVATLACAQGGAEPSRVDAIMDVAFNWMDRQVDIWYEDGDYPRDVQLLRMQNALRPSDYGIADTLGYMLENVERMDEALAVYVGFRKANAAQADGPFPEANFYFQQKLYAKVPALLEPSLALKPHANSFRVLAHSYERLNLLSDSERVWKAYLALAPGDDPARKNLARVQQKLKSAPTGS
;
A
#
# COMPACT_ATOMS: atom_id res chain seq x y z
N MET A 1 76.55 -32.10 1.79
CA MET A 1 75.72 -30.88 1.62
C MET A 1 75.07 -30.93 0.25
N ARG A 2 73.77 -31.25 0.17
CA ARG A 2 73.00 -31.27 -1.07
C ARG A 2 71.88 -30.23 -0.93
N ALA A 3 71.92 -29.23 -1.81
CA ALA A 3 70.83 -28.30 -2.01
C ALA A 3 69.73 -29.01 -2.80
N THR A 4 68.48 -28.88 -2.37
CA THR A 4 67.32 -29.35 -3.14
C THR A 4 66.26 -28.27 -3.06
N PHE A 5 66.14 -27.53 -4.16
CA PHE A 5 65.01 -26.65 -4.46
C PHE A 5 63.95 -27.49 -5.17
N VAL A 6 62.72 -27.55 -4.67
CA VAL A 6 61.54 -27.90 -5.49
C VAL A 6 60.31 -27.12 -5.00
N PHE A 7 59.90 -26.18 -5.85
CA PHE A 7 58.55 -25.72 -6.20
C PHE A 7 57.43 -25.70 -5.14
N VAL A 8 57.03 -24.47 -4.80
CA VAL A 8 55.71 -24.14 -4.22
C VAL A 8 54.65 -24.27 -5.33
N LEU A 9 53.71 -25.18 -5.15
CA LEU A 9 52.52 -25.32 -5.98
C LEU A 9 51.45 -24.37 -5.43
N VAL A 10 51.21 -23.23 -6.08
CA VAL A 10 50.09 -22.33 -5.76
C VAL A 10 48.82 -22.94 -6.34
N VAL A 11 48.02 -23.58 -5.50
CA VAL A 11 46.64 -23.98 -5.83
C VAL A 11 45.77 -22.72 -5.78
N VAL A 12 45.57 -22.08 -6.94
CA VAL A 12 44.44 -21.16 -7.14
C VAL A 12 43.25 -22.02 -7.55
N ALA A 13 42.46 -22.46 -6.57
CA ALA A 13 41.14 -23.01 -6.82
C ALA A 13 40.20 -22.58 -5.70
N THR A 14 38.98 -22.21 -6.11
CA THR A 14 37.76 -21.94 -5.32
C THR A 14 37.58 -20.52 -4.75
N LEU A 15 37.40 -19.54 -5.64
CA LEU A 15 36.42 -18.46 -5.45
C LEU A 15 35.27 -18.68 -6.46
N ALA A 16 34.48 -19.72 -6.25
CA ALA A 16 33.30 -20.02 -7.06
C ALA A 16 32.21 -20.72 -6.24
N CYS A 17 31.96 -20.27 -5.01
CA CYS A 17 30.78 -20.64 -4.22
C CYS A 17 30.37 -19.45 -3.36
N ALA A 18 29.93 -18.35 -3.99
CA ALA A 18 29.32 -17.23 -3.28
C ALA A 18 28.18 -16.60 -4.07
N GLN A 19 27.48 -17.41 -4.87
CA GLN A 19 26.22 -17.03 -5.53
C GLN A 19 25.23 -18.20 -5.43
N GLY A 20 24.92 -18.59 -4.20
CA GLY A 20 23.71 -19.34 -3.91
C GLY A 20 22.88 -18.46 -2.99
N GLY A 21 21.78 -17.89 -3.48
CA GLY A 21 20.77 -17.36 -2.58
C GLY A 21 20.35 -18.47 -1.61
N ALA A 22 20.05 -18.13 -0.36
CA ALA A 22 19.55 -19.12 0.59
C ALA A 22 18.27 -19.73 -0.01
N GLU A 23 18.29 -21.04 -0.29
CA GLU A 23 17.10 -21.77 -0.69
C GLU A 23 16.01 -21.57 0.38
N PRO A 24 14.76 -21.26 -0.01
CA PRO A 24 13.65 -21.13 0.94
C PRO A 24 13.60 -22.37 1.82
N SER A 25 13.33 -22.20 3.11
CA SER A 25 13.18 -23.38 3.96
C SER A 25 12.02 -24.22 3.43
N ARG A 26 12.08 -25.54 3.65
CA ARG A 26 10.96 -26.42 3.29
C ARG A 26 9.62 -25.93 3.86
N VAL A 27 9.66 -25.29 5.03
CA VAL A 27 8.48 -24.69 5.66
C VAL A 27 7.96 -23.52 4.82
N ASP A 28 8.84 -22.62 4.39
CA ASP A 28 8.45 -21.46 3.56
C ASP A 28 7.80 -21.93 2.25
N ALA A 29 8.39 -22.91 1.57
CA ALA A 29 7.82 -23.48 0.35
C ALA A 29 6.42 -24.11 0.57
N ILE A 30 6.21 -24.81 1.69
CA ILE A 30 4.89 -25.37 2.05
C ILE A 30 3.90 -24.24 2.29
N MET A 31 4.31 -23.19 3.02
CA MET A 31 3.46 -22.04 3.30
C MET A 31 3.09 -21.31 2.02
N ASP A 32 4.02 -21.08 1.10
CA ASP A 32 3.73 -20.41 -0.17
C ASP A 32 2.72 -21.19 -1.01
N VAL A 33 2.87 -22.52 -1.11
CA VAL A 33 1.87 -23.36 -1.78
C VAL A 33 0.52 -23.26 -1.07
N ALA A 34 0.49 -23.31 0.26
CA ALA A 34 -0.74 -23.18 1.02
C ALA A 34 -1.43 -21.82 0.77
N PHE A 35 -0.68 -20.72 0.77
CA PHE A 35 -1.21 -19.39 0.47
C PHE A 35 -1.76 -19.30 -0.95
N ASN A 36 -1.04 -19.80 -1.95
CA ASN A 36 -1.54 -19.84 -3.33
C ASN A 36 -2.86 -20.62 -3.46
N TRP A 37 -3.01 -21.71 -2.71
CA TRP A 37 -4.26 -22.47 -2.66
C TRP A 37 -5.39 -21.68 -1.98
N MET A 38 -5.09 -20.99 -0.89
CA MET A 38 -6.06 -20.16 -0.20
C MET A 38 -6.52 -18.99 -1.07
N ASP A 39 -5.61 -18.32 -1.78
CA ASP A 39 -5.95 -17.23 -2.71
C ASP A 39 -6.88 -17.72 -3.83
N ARG A 40 -6.57 -18.88 -4.42
CA ARG A 40 -7.46 -19.50 -5.42
C ARG A 40 -8.83 -19.85 -4.85
N GLN A 41 -8.89 -20.28 -3.58
CA GLN A 41 -10.14 -20.65 -2.94
C GLN A 41 -11.00 -19.42 -2.61
N VAL A 42 -10.37 -18.30 -2.23
CA VAL A 42 -10.99 -16.97 -2.10
C VAL A 42 -11.66 -16.59 -3.42
N ASP A 43 -10.93 -16.66 -4.53
CA ASP A 43 -11.49 -16.33 -5.86
C ASP A 43 -12.72 -17.19 -6.21
N ILE A 44 -12.64 -18.51 -6.00
CA ILE A 44 -13.76 -19.42 -6.26
C ILE A 44 -14.99 -19.04 -5.42
N TRP A 45 -14.83 -18.82 -4.12
CA TRP A 45 -15.96 -18.49 -3.25
C TRP A 45 -16.51 -17.09 -3.53
N TYR A 46 -15.67 -16.14 -3.94
CA TYR A 46 -16.11 -14.84 -4.39
C TYR A 46 -16.98 -14.96 -5.66
N GLU A 47 -16.53 -15.72 -6.65
CA GLU A 47 -17.27 -15.97 -7.90
C GLU A 47 -18.60 -16.70 -7.66
N ASP A 48 -18.61 -17.67 -6.72
CA ASP A 48 -19.81 -18.41 -6.31
C ASP A 48 -20.77 -17.58 -5.44
N GLY A 49 -20.33 -16.40 -4.96
CA GLY A 49 -21.10 -15.56 -4.05
C GLY A 49 -21.16 -16.08 -2.60
N ASP A 50 -20.30 -17.03 -2.22
CA ASP A 50 -20.18 -17.56 -0.86
C ASP A 50 -19.31 -16.63 0.01
N TYR A 51 -19.75 -15.38 0.12
CA TYR A 51 -19.06 -14.32 0.87
C TYR A 51 -18.78 -14.67 2.35
N PRO A 52 -19.63 -15.44 3.07
CA PRO A 52 -19.30 -15.86 4.41
C PRO A 52 -18.03 -16.71 4.49
N ARG A 53 -17.80 -17.65 3.56
CA ARG A 53 -16.59 -18.47 3.57
C ARG A 53 -15.36 -17.69 3.13
N ASP A 54 -15.52 -16.89 2.10
CA ASP A 54 -14.49 -15.99 1.61
C ASP A 54 -13.94 -15.09 2.74
N VAL A 55 -14.83 -14.35 3.42
CA VAL A 55 -14.46 -13.48 4.54
C VAL A 55 -13.75 -14.25 5.67
N GLN A 56 -14.14 -15.49 5.95
CA GLN A 56 -13.49 -16.27 7.01
C GLN A 56 -12.07 -16.70 6.64
N LEU A 57 -11.83 -17.08 5.38
CA LEU A 57 -10.50 -17.42 4.91
C LEU A 57 -9.60 -16.19 4.86
N LEU A 58 -10.11 -15.06 4.36
CA LEU A 58 -9.41 -13.78 4.36
C LEU A 58 -9.05 -13.31 5.77
N ARG A 59 -9.91 -13.53 6.78
CA ARG A 59 -9.57 -13.27 8.20
C ARG A 59 -8.39 -14.08 8.67
N MET A 60 -8.36 -15.37 8.34
CA MET A 60 -7.26 -16.25 8.69
C MET A 60 -5.96 -15.79 8.02
N GLN A 61 -6.01 -15.49 6.71
CA GLN A 61 -4.87 -14.96 5.98
C GLN A 61 -4.36 -13.64 6.59
N ASN A 62 -5.26 -12.71 6.92
CA ASN A 62 -4.90 -11.42 7.53
C ASN A 62 -4.30 -11.59 8.94
N ALA A 63 -4.76 -12.57 9.71
CA ALA A 63 -4.16 -12.89 11.01
C ALA A 63 -2.72 -13.43 10.87
N LEU A 64 -2.43 -14.17 9.79
CA LEU A 64 -1.10 -14.71 9.50
C LEU A 64 -0.17 -13.68 8.86
N ARG A 65 -0.70 -12.76 8.06
CA ARG A 65 0.06 -11.74 7.32
C ARG A 65 -0.59 -10.35 7.49
N PRO A 66 -0.61 -9.78 8.70
CA PRO A 66 -1.33 -8.52 8.99
C PRO A 66 -0.72 -7.29 8.31
N SER A 67 0.50 -7.41 7.78
CA SER A 67 1.17 -6.34 7.03
C SER A 67 0.93 -6.42 5.52
N ASP A 68 0.24 -7.44 5.02
CA ASP A 68 0.01 -7.63 3.58
C ASP A 68 -1.13 -6.74 3.07
N TYR A 69 -0.81 -5.90 2.08
CA TYR A 69 -1.77 -4.95 1.53
C TYR A 69 -2.91 -5.65 0.79
N GLY A 70 -2.59 -6.64 -0.04
CA GLY A 70 -3.59 -7.31 -0.88
C GLY A 70 -4.63 -8.03 -0.03
N ILE A 71 -4.19 -8.70 1.03
CA ILE A 71 -5.09 -9.38 1.97
C ILE A 71 -5.95 -8.36 2.74
N ALA A 72 -5.36 -7.28 3.27
CA ALA A 72 -6.10 -6.28 4.03
C ALA A 72 -7.11 -5.51 3.15
N ASP A 73 -6.73 -5.15 1.92
CA ASP A 73 -7.58 -4.48 0.93
C ASP A 73 -8.75 -5.38 0.52
N THR A 74 -8.48 -6.65 0.19
CA THR A 74 -9.51 -7.61 -0.21
C THR A 74 -10.47 -7.91 0.94
N LEU A 75 -9.96 -8.19 2.15
CA LEU A 75 -10.81 -8.45 3.32
C LEU A 75 -11.67 -7.23 3.67
N GLY A 76 -11.08 -6.04 3.67
CA GLY A 76 -11.80 -4.80 3.93
C GLY A 76 -12.91 -4.57 2.90
N TYR A 77 -12.59 -4.66 1.62
CA TYR A 77 -13.55 -4.52 0.52
C TYR A 77 -14.70 -5.54 0.61
N MET A 78 -14.39 -6.80 0.92
CA MET A 78 -15.40 -7.83 1.10
C MET A 78 -16.33 -7.53 2.28
N LEU A 79 -15.79 -7.04 3.39
CA LEU A 79 -16.58 -6.61 4.54
C LEU A 79 -17.47 -5.40 4.21
N GLU A 80 -16.97 -4.45 3.40
CA GLU A 80 -17.78 -3.32 2.91
C GLU A 80 -18.96 -3.80 2.03
N ASN A 81 -18.73 -4.75 1.12
CA ASN A 81 -19.77 -5.29 0.24
C ASN A 81 -20.90 -6.00 0.99
N VAL A 82 -20.59 -6.64 2.13
CA VAL A 82 -21.60 -7.28 3.00
C VAL A 82 -22.06 -6.35 4.13
N GLU A 83 -21.84 -5.05 3.98
CA GLU A 83 -22.30 -3.98 4.89
C GLU A 83 -21.74 -4.05 6.34
N ARG A 84 -20.62 -4.75 6.54
CA ARG A 84 -19.93 -4.90 7.84
C ARG A 84 -18.85 -3.82 8.02
N MET A 85 -19.27 -2.56 7.94
CA MET A 85 -18.39 -1.39 7.85
C MET A 85 -17.43 -1.23 9.04
N ASP A 86 -17.87 -1.51 10.26
CA ASP A 86 -17.02 -1.40 11.46
C ASP A 86 -15.86 -2.41 11.43
N GLU A 87 -16.10 -3.60 10.88
CA GLU A 87 -15.09 -4.64 10.75
C GLU A 87 -14.12 -4.34 9.61
N ALA A 88 -14.60 -3.78 8.49
CA ALA A 88 -13.73 -3.29 7.42
C ALA A 88 -12.77 -2.21 7.94
N LEU A 89 -13.29 -1.22 8.68
CA LEU A 89 -12.46 -0.19 9.29
C LEU A 89 -11.43 -0.79 10.26
N ALA A 90 -11.81 -1.78 11.07
CA ALA A 90 -10.88 -2.44 11.99
C ALA A 90 -9.71 -3.12 11.25
N VAL A 91 -9.96 -3.73 10.09
CA VAL A 91 -8.93 -4.33 9.23
C VAL A 91 -7.94 -3.26 8.74
N TYR A 92 -8.44 -2.16 8.17
CA TYR A 92 -7.59 -1.08 7.66
C TYR A 92 -6.77 -0.39 8.77
N VAL A 93 -7.37 -0.18 9.95
CA VAL A 93 -6.66 0.34 11.13
C VAL A 93 -5.56 -0.63 11.57
N GLY A 94 -5.85 -1.93 11.58
CA GLY A 94 -4.88 -2.98 11.89
C GLY A 94 -3.70 -2.97 10.91
N PHE A 95 -3.99 -2.93 9.62
CA PHE A 95 -2.99 -2.83 8.55
C PHE A 95 -2.08 -1.60 8.70
N ARG A 96 -2.66 -0.41 8.92
CA ARG A 96 -1.87 0.81 9.13
C ARG A 96 -0.94 0.68 10.33
N LYS A 97 -1.39 0.07 11.43
CA LYS A 97 -0.56 -0.16 12.63
C LYS A 97 0.58 -1.14 12.35
N ALA A 98 0.32 -2.22 11.62
CA ALA A 98 1.35 -3.18 11.21
C ALA A 98 2.37 -2.56 10.24
N ASN A 99 1.96 -1.53 9.50
CA ASN A 99 2.78 -0.83 8.50
C ASN A 99 3.08 0.63 8.85
N ALA A 100 3.25 0.96 10.14
CA ALA A 100 3.35 2.35 10.61
C ALA A 100 4.51 3.15 10.01
N ALA A 101 5.56 2.49 9.51
CA ALA A 101 6.73 3.12 8.89
C ALA A 101 6.63 3.19 7.35
N GLN A 102 5.61 2.61 6.74
CA GLN A 102 5.45 2.58 5.29
C GLN A 102 4.62 3.77 4.79
N ALA A 103 5.01 4.34 3.65
CA ALA A 103 4.35 5.51 3.07
C ALA A 103 2.86 5.26 2.79
N ASP A 104 2.52 4.07 2.29
CA ASP A 104 1.14 3.70 1.92
C ASP A 104 0.37 2.99 3.03
N GLY A 105 0.99 2.75 4.19
CA GLY A 105 0.34 2.11 5.34
C GLY A 105 -1.01 2.75 5.72
N PRO A 106 -1.13 4.10 5.74
CA PRO A 106 -2.40 4.76 6.07
C PRO A 106 -3.45 4.79 4.95
N PHE A 107 -3.10 4.41 3.71
CA PHE A 107 -3.96 4.62 2.55
C PHE A 107 -5.31 3.89 2.63
N PRO A 108 -5.40 2.60 2.98
CA PRO A 108 -6.69 1.90 3.02
C PRO A 108 -7.70 2.54 3.98
N GLU A 109 -7.26 2.92 5.18
CA GLU A 109 -8.12 3.60 6.17
C GLU A 109 -8.57 4.98 5.67
N ALA A 110 -7.66 5.72 5.04
CA ALA A 110 -7.99 7.03 4.48
C ALA A 110 -8.97 6.92 3.30
N ASN A 111 -8.79 5.93 2.42
CA ASN A 111 -9.70 5.67 1.32
C ASN A 111 -11.09 5.27 1.83
N PHE A 112 -11.17 4.40 2.84
CA PHE A 112 -12.42 4.06 3.52
C PHE A 112 -13.16 5.33 3.98
N TYR A 113 -12.50 6.21 4.75
CA TYR A 113 -13.14 7.45 5.18
C TYR A 113 -13.56 8.36 4.01
N PHE A 114 -12.77 8.39 2.93
CA PHE A 114 -13.12 9.15 1.73
C PHE A 114 -14.39 8.61 1.06
N GLN A 115 -14.53 7.29 0.90
CA GLN A 115 -15.72 6.66 0.32
C GLN A 115 -16.96 6.89 1.19
N GLN A 116 -16.79 6.84 2.52
CA GLN A 116 -17.84 7.17 3.49
C GLN A 116 -18.14 8.68 3.59
N LYS A 117 -17.52 9.51 2.73
CA LYS A 117 -17.65 10.97 2.70
C LYS A 117 -17.21 11.68 3.99
N LEU A 118 -16.43 11.00 4.83
CA LEU A 118 -15.86 11.51 6.07
C LEU A 118 -14.53 12.24 5.81
N TYR A 119 -14.56 13.23 4.90
CA TYR A 119 -13.36 13.91 4.37
C TYR A 119 -12.47 14.52 5.46
N ALA A 120 -13.05 14.98 6.57
CA ALA A 120 -12.32 15.58 7.67
C ALA A 120 -11.34 14.61 8.37
N LYS A 121 -11.54 13.30 8.25
CA LYS A 121 -10.65 12.29 8.87
C LYS A 121 -9.42 11.98 8.03
N VAL A 122 -9.44 12.28 6.73
CA VAL A 122 -8.39 11.92 5.77
C VAL A 122 -7.07 12.65 6.02
N PRO A 123 -7.03 13.99 6.25
CA PRO A 123 -5.78 14.73 6.38
C PRO A 123 -4.84 14.20 7.46
N ALA A 124 -5.37 13.87 8.64
CA ALA A 124 -4.57 13.38 9.76
C ALA A 124 -3.86 12.05 9.47
N LEU A 125 -4.38 11.26 8.51
CA LEU A 125 -3.79 10.00 8.11
C LEU A 125 -2.74 10.17 6.99
N LEU A 126 -3.02 11.00 6.00
CA LEU A 126 -2.21 11.07 4.77
C LEU A 126 -1.18 12.21 4.74
N GLU A 127 -1.39 13.33 5.44
CA GLU A 127 -0.38 14.41 5.47
C GLU A 127 0.99 13.94 5.97
N PRO A 128 1.09 13.17 7.08
CA PRO A 128 2.38 12.70 7.57
C PRO A 128 3.10 11.79 6.56
N SER A 129 2.36 11.04 5.75
CA SER A 129 2.96 10.09 4.83
C SER A 129 3.52 10.74 3.57
N LEU A 130 3.10 11.96 3.20
CA LEU A 130 3.59 12.64 1.99
C LEU A 130 5.12 12.80 1.95
N ALA A 131 5.75 12.99 3.11
CA ALA A 131 7.21 13.08 3.23
C ALA A 131 7.92 11.78 2.81
N LEU A 132 7.23 10.64 2.91
CA LEU A 132 7.71 9.32 2.51
C LEU A 132 7.41 9.00 1.04
N LYS A 133 6.81 9.94 0.29
CA LYS A 133 6.47 9.81 -1.13
C LYS A 133 5.59 8.58 -1.42
N PRO A 134 4.36 8.56 -0.89
CA PRO A 134 3.43 7.45 -1.05
C PRO A 134 2.98 7.32 -2.51
N HIS A 135 2.26 6.25 -2.81
CA HIS A 135 1.62 6.06 -4.09
C HIS A 135 0.70 7.24 -4.45
N ALA A 136 0.52 7.47 -5.75
CA ALA A 136 -0.23 8.60 -6.29
C ALA A 136 -1.65 8.73 -5.72
N ASN A 137 -2.30 7.61 -5.41
CA ASN A 137 -3.66 7.62 -4.88
C ASN A 137 -3.76 8.31 -3.51
N SER A 138 -2.73 8.25 -2.68
CA SER A 138 -2.66 8.97 -1.40
C SER A 138 -2.74 10.48 -1.62
N PHE A 139 -2.00 11.02 -2.62
CA PHE A 139 -2.10 12.43 -2.98
C PHE A 139 -3.49 12.79 -3.52
N ARG A 140 -4.06 11.95 -4.41
CA ARG A 140 -5.37 12.21 -5.01
C ARG A 140 -6.48 12.25 -3.96
N VAL A 141 -6.54 11.24 -3.09
CA VAL A 141 -7.54 11.16 -2.00
C VAL A 141 -7.41 12.34 -1.05
N LEU A 142 -6.19 12.71 -0.66
CA LEU A 142 -5.96 13.86 0.22
C LEU A 142 -6.38 15.19 -0.44
N ALA A 143 -5.92 15.45 -1.66
CA ALA A 143 -6.24 16.69 -2.36
C ALA A 143 -7.74 16.84 -2.63
N HIS A 144 -8.42 15.75 -3.01
CA HIS A 144 -9.88 15.75 -3.15
C HIS A 144 -10.59 15.94 -1.80
N SER A 145 -10.08 15.39 -0.71
CA SER A 145 -10.65 15.60 0.63
C SER A 145 -10.60 17.06 1.04
N TYR A 146 -9.44 17.72 0.87
CA TYR A 146 -9.33 19.16 1.11
C TYR A 146 -10.29 19.98 0.27
N GLU A 147 -10.44 19.62 -1.01
CA GLU A 147 -11.38 20.30 -1.87
C GLU A 147 -12.83 20.15 -1.42
N ARG A 148 -13.25 18.95 -1.00
CA ARG A 148 -14.61 18.69 -0.47
C ARG A 148 -14.87 19.41 0.85
N LEU A 149 -13.82 19.76 1.59
CA LEU A 149 -13.86 20.59 2.79
C LEU A 149 -13.77 22.09 2.49
N ASN A 150 -13.73 22.49 1.21
CA ASN A 150 -13.51 23.88 0.76
C ASN A 150 -12.16 24.48 1.23
N LEU A 151 -11.19 23.64 1.59
CA LEU A 151 -9.82 24.02 1.92
C LEU A 151 -8.99 24.04 0.63
N LEU A 152 -9.35 24.95 -0.28
CA LEU A 152 -8.86 24.94 -1.66
C LEU A 152 -7.35 25.19 -1.76
N SER A 153 -6.77 26.01 -0.88
CA SER A 153 -5.32 26.26 -0.84
C SER A 153 -4.52 25.00 -0.50
N ASP A 154 -5.00 24.18 0.43
CA ASP A 154 -4.38 22.91 0.78
C ASP A 154 -4.51 21.89 -0.35
N SER A 155 -5.68 21.82 -0.98
CA SER A 155 -5.87 20.99 -2.18
C SER A 155 -4.87 21.37 -3.28
N GLU A 156 -4.68 22.67 -3.53
CA GLU A 156 -3.71 23.17 -4.51
C GLU A 156 -2.27 22.76 -4.15
N ARG A 157 -1.87 22.90 -2.87
CA ARG A 157 -0.55 22.50 -2.37
C ARG A 157 -0.29 21.02 -2.62
N VAL A 158 -1.24 20.15 -2.28
CA VAL A 158 -1.08 18.69 -2.44
C VAL A 158 -0.98 18.31 -3.93
N TRP A 159 -1.79 18.92 -4.80
CA TRP A 159 -1.68 18.69 -6.24
C TRP A 159 -0.34 19.14 -6.81
N LYS A 160 0.18 20.30 -6.40
CA LYS A 160 1.51 20.78 -6.80
C LYS A 160 2.61 19.83 -6.31
N ALA A 161 2.51 19.36 -5.06
CA ALA A 161 3.47 18.39 -4.50
C ALA A 161 3.46 17.09 -5.31
N TYR A 162 2.28 16.57 -5.68
CA TYR A 162 2.17 15.39 -6.53
C TYR A 162 2.76 15.60 -7.93
N LEU A 163 2.43 16.71 -8.57
CA LEU A 163 2.92 17.05 -9.92
C LEU A 163 4.43 17.32 -9.94
N ALA A 164 5.06 17.68 -8.82
CA ALA A 164 6.52 17.74 -8.73
C ALA A 164 7.16 16.34 -8.86
N LEU A 165 6.46 15.28 -8.44
CA LEU A 165 6.90 13.89 -8.57
C LEU A 165 6.50 13.27 -9.90
N ALA A 166 5.32 13.61 -10.41
CA ALA A 166 4.77 13.11 -11.67
C ALA A 166 4.31 14.26 -12.60
N PRO A 167 5.23 15.04 -13.19
CA PRO A 167 4.88 16.22 -13.99
C PRO A 167 4.01 15.91 -15.19
N GLY A 168 4.05 14.66 -15.67
CA GLY A 168 3.32 14.14 -16.83
C GLY A 168 1.86 13.77 -16.59
N ASP A 169 1.37 13.70 -15.34
CA ASP A 169 0.00 13.26 -15.03
C ASP A 169 -1.06 14.30 -15.47
N ASP A 170 -1.71 14.04 -16.61
CA ASP A 170 -2.78 14.86 -17.18
C ASP A 170 -3.99 15.01 -16.25
N PRO A 171 -4.57 13.94 -15.69
CA PRO A 171 -5.64 14.05 -14.70
C PRO A 171 -5.31 14.98 -13.52
N ALA A 172 -4.10 14.90 -12.96
CA ALA A 172 -3.67 15.74 -11.86
C ALA A 172 -3.54 17.22 -12.26
N ARG A 173 -2.98 17.51 -13.46
CA ARG A 173 -2.94 18.90 -13.98
C ARG A 173 -4.34 19.49 -14.15
N LYS A 174 -5.29 18.73 -14.68
CA LYS A 174 -6.69 19.16 -14.82
C LYS A 174 -7.34 19.45 -13.47
N ASN A 175 -7.10 18.59 -12.48
CA ASN A 175 -7.58 18.81 -11.12
C ASN A 175 -6.97 20.05 -10.46
N LEU A 176 -5.66 20.26 -10.59
CA LEU A 176 -5.00 21.47 -10.11
C LEU A 176 -5.61 22.73 -10.73
N ALA A 177 -5.77 22.75 -12.06
CA ALA A 177 -6.34 23.89 -12.78
C ALA A 177 -7.78 24.21 -12.30
N ARG A 178 -8.58 23.16 -12.07
CA ARG A 178 -9.94 23.28 -11.53
C ARG A 178 -9.95 23.88 -10.12
N VAL A 179 -9.06 23.44 -9.23
CA VAL A 179 -8.91 24.00 -7.87
C VAL A 179 -8.46 25.47 -7.93
N GLN A 180 -7.51 25.80 -8.80
CA GLN A 180 -7.04 27.17 -9.02
C GLN A 180 -8.13 28.10 -9.55
N GLN A 181 -8.99 27.60 -10.44
CA GLN A 181 -10.14 28.36 -10.91
C GLN A 181 -11.10 28.67 -9.75
N LYS A 182 -11.40 27.67 -8.91
CA LYS A 182 -12.25 27.85 -7.73
C LYS A 182 -11.67 28.88 -6.76
N LEU A 183 -10.36 28.85 -6.51
CA LEU A 183 -9.66 29.83 -5.67
C LEU A 183 -9.80 31.27 -6.22
N LYS A 184 -9.65 31.45 -7.53
CA LYS A 184 -9.81 32.77 -8.18
C LYS A 184 -11.24 33.29 -8.14
N SER A 185 -12.23 32.39 -8.21
CA SER A 185 -13.65 32.74 -8.14
C SER A 185 -14.19 32.87 -6.72
N ALA A 186 -13.44 32.43 -5.70
CA ALA A 186 -13.82 32.63 -4.33
C ALA A 186 -13.80 34.15 -4.05
N PRO A 187 -14.88 34.74 -3.53
CA PRO A 187 -14.87 36.15 -3.16
C PRO A 187 -13.69 36.37 -2.21
N THR A 188 -12.79 37.28 -2.59
CA THR A 188 -11.72 37.76 -1.70
C THR A 188 -12.41 38.30 -0.46
N GLY A 189 -12.30 37.56 0.65
CA GLY A 189 -13.00 37.87 1.88
C GLY A 189 -12.69 39.29 2.34
N SER A 190 -13.77 40.06 2.45
CA SER A 190 -14.02 41.23 3.28
C SER A 190 -13.57 41.04 4.73
#